data_AF-A0A971H5G8-F1
#
_entry.id   AF-A0A971H5G8-F1
#
_cell.length_a   1.000
_cell.length_b   1.000
_cell.length_c   1.000
_cell.angle_alpha   90.00
_cell.angle_beta   90.00
_cell.angle_gamma   90.00
#
_symmetry.space_group_name_H-M   'P 1'
#
loop_
_entity.id
_entity.type
_entity.pdbx_description
1 polymer ?
#
loop_
_entity_poly.entity_id
_entity_poly.type
_entity_poly.pdbx_seq_one_letter_code
_entity_poly.pdbx_strand_id
1 'polypeptide(L)'
;MNRVILYGCSGRMGQVITTMAERIDNLTIVAGIDVCLSEREYQIYPSLADCPVSADVLLDFSSPKSLYSYLDVAIARKLAVVVATTGLGTAELELLAKASEHIPVFRSGSMSLGVNLVQQLIKSAAKVLGEQFDVEIIEKHHNLKKDAPSGTALMLADSVNEGRTKKLSYVFGRHGNDTQRKSDELGIHSLRGGTIVGEHEVSFAGKDEVITIAHQAYSRQVFATGALMASSYIVEQKPGIYTMQDMIVAKSAITTLLAQPDQVLVSIENIPRDMTLVTDLYGALASNDVFIDMISHTGATNGHIAIAFTINRRDLEKTKRVIASLTDTQLRTKATISENITKLTVEGPGMEFQSGVAYKVFSCMAKANISILAVTTSENKIAYAIHSADVEKAISIIKEEFSI
;
A
#
# COMPACT_ATOMS: atom_id res chain seq x y z
N MET A 1 -7.60 15.67 -18.65
CA MET A 1 -8.73 14.78 -18.98
C MET A 1 -8.12 13.56 -19.65
N ASN A 2 -8.24 12.39 -19.02
CA ASN A 2 -7.54 11.17 -19.41
C ASN A 2 -8.32 10.46 -20.51
N ARG A 3 -7.68 10.25 -21.66
CA ARG A 3 -8.27 9.59 -22.83
C ARG A 3 -7.94 8.11 -22.80
N VAL A 4 -8.97 7.27 -22.79
CA VAL A 4 -8.85 5.82 -22.63
C VAL A 4 -9.25 5.11 -23.92
N ILE A 5 -8.44 4.16 -24.36
CA ILE A 5 -8.86 3.14 -25.34
C ILE A 5 -9.26 1.88 -24.56
N LEU A 6 -10.45 1.35 -24.81
CA LEU A 6 -10.96 0.17 -24.11
C LEU A 6 -10.83 -1.08 -25.00
N TYR A 7 -9.96 -2.02 -24.62
CA TYR A 7 -9.78 -3.30 -25.29
C TYR A 7 -10.71 -4.36 -24.68
N GLY A 8 -11.52 -5.01 -25.53
CA GLY A 8 -12.62 -5.89 -25.12
C GLY A 8 -13.91 -5.11 -24.80
N CYS A 9 -14.13 -3.97 -25.48
CA CYS A 9 -15.23 -3.06 -25.18
C CYS A 9 -16.63 -3.66 -25.37
N SER A 10 -16.80 -4.66 -26.26
CA SER A 10 -18.09 -5.30 -26.50
C SER A 10 -18.43 -6.39 -25.47
N GLY A 11 -17.45 -6.81 -24.66
CA GLY A 11 -17.62 -7.80 -23.60
C GLY A 11 -18.43 -7.30 -22.39
N ARG A 12 -18.80 -8.22 -21.49
CA ARG A 12 -19.58 -7.90 -20.27
C ARG A 12 -18.94 -6.83 -19.40
N MET A 13 -17.61 -6.87 -19.22
CA MET A 13 -16.89 -5.84 -18.46
C MET A 13 -16.77 -4.54 -19.24
N GLY A 14 -16.49 -4.59 -20.54
CA GLY A 14 -16.36 -3.40 -21.38
C GLY A 14 -17.64 -2.54 -21.40
N GLN A 15 -18.81 -3.19 -21.39
CA GLN A 15 -20.10 -2.52 -21.27
C GLN A 15 -20.25 -1.78 -19.94
N VAL A 16 -19.93 -2.43 -18.82
CA VAL A 16 -20.02 -1.82 -17.49
C VAL A 16 -19.04 -0.64 -17.38
N ILE A 17 -17.81 -0.80 -17.88
CA ILE A 17 -16.79 0.25 -17.86
C ILE A 17 -17.24 1.47 -18.67
N THR A 18 -17.83 1.24 -19.84
CA THR A 18 -18.35 2.32 -20.69
C THR A 18 -19.38 3.16 -19.96
N THR A 19 -20.42 2.53 -19.40
CA THR A 19 -21.47 3.23 -18.64
C THR A 19 -20.93 3.94 -17.40
N MET A 20 -19.88 3.41 -16.77
CA MET A 20 -19.30 4.04 -15.59
C MET A 20 -18.38 5.22 -15.93
N ALA A 21 -17.68 5.17 -17.07
CA ALA A 21 -16.80 6.24 -17.52
C ALA A 21 -17.55 7.55 -17.78
N GLU A 22 -18.80 7.48 -18.23
CA GLU A 22 -19.69 8.65 -18.43
C GLU A 22 -19.91 9.48 -17.15
N ARG A 23 -19.70 8.89 -15.97
CA ARG A 23 -19.90 9.53 -14.67
C ARG A 23 -18.61 10.11 -14.08
N ILE A 24 -17.51 10.11 -14.82
CA ILE A 24 -16.19 10.55 -14.36
C ILE A 24 -15.75 11.75 -15.19
N ASP A 25 -15.80 12.95 -14.60
CA ASP A 25 -15.55 14.21 -15.30
C ASP A 25 -14.14 14.31 -15.92
N ASN A 26 -13.14 13.64 -15.35
CA ASN A 26 -11.75 13.72 -15.78
C ASN A 26 -11.27 12.55 -16.64
N LEU A 27 -12.17 11.67 -17.11
CA LEU A 27 -11.84 10.49 -17.90
C LEU A 27 -12.85 10.30 -19.04
N THR A 28 -12.38 9.90 -20.23
CA THR A 28 -13.28 9.60 -21.36
C THR A 28 -12.76 8.45 -22.20
N ILE A 29 -13.66 7.56 -22.62
CA ILE A 29 -13.34 6.49 -23.57
C ILE A 29 -13.42 7.07 -24.98
N VAL A 30 -12.28 7.13 -25.67
CA VAL A 30 -12.16 7.78 -26.99
C VAL A 30 -12.23 6.78 -28.15
N ALA A 31 -11.98 5.49 -27.89
CA ALA A 31 -12.15 4.42 -28.86
C ALA A 31 -12.26 3.06 -28.15
N GLY A 32 -12.84 2.08 -28.85
CA GLY A 32 -12.90 0.69 -28.42
C GLY A 32 -12.13 -0.23 -29.36
N ILE A 33 -11.58 -1.31 -28.83
CA ILE A 33 -10.99 -2.40 -29.62
C ILE A 33 -11.76 -3.69 -29.32
N ASP A 34 -12.36 -4.29 -30.34
CA ASP A 34 -13.03 -5.59 -30.21
C ASP A 34 -13.19 -6.26 -31.59
N VAL A 35 -13.17 -7.59 -31.62
CA VAL A 35 -13.48 -8.37 -32.83
C VAL A 35 -14.96 -8.33 -33.16
N CYS A 36 -15.81 -8.14 -32.14
CA CYS A 36 -17.24 -7.97 -32.28
C CYS A 36 -17.58 -6.48 -32.33
N LEU A 37 -17.76 -5.97 -33.53
CA LEU A 37 -18.16 -4.57 -33.73
C LEU A 37 -19.60 -4.38 -33.23
N SER A 38 -19.79 -3.40 -32.35
CA SER A 38 -21.09 -3.00 -31.81
C SER A 38 -21.26 -1.48 -31.88
N GLU A 39 -22.49 -1.00 -32.01
CA GLU A 39 -22.75 0.44 -31.98
C GLU A 39 -22.51 1.01 -30.57
N ARG A 40 -21.74 2.09 -30.50
CA ARG A 40 -21.34 2.81 -29.29
C ARG A 40 -21.21 4.30 -29.60
N GLU A 41 -21.09 5.13 -28.56
CA GLU A 41 -20.80 6.57 -28.70
C GLU A 41 -19.38 6.84 -29.21
N TYR A 42 -18.48 5.85 -29.15
CA TYR A 42 -17.12 5.91 -29.69
C TYR A 42 -16.93 4.84 -30.78
N GLN A 43 -16.01 5.11 -31.71
CA GLN A 43 -15.68 4.18 -32.79
C GLN A 43 -14.99 2.92 -32.24
N ILE A 44 -15.42 1.74 -32.70
CA ILE A 44 -14.76 0.46 -32.44
C ILE A 44 -13.88 0.08 -33.64
N TYR A 45 -12.67 -0.38 -33.34
CA TYR A 45 -11.70 -0.87 -34.31
C TYR A 45 -11.38 -2.35 -34.06
N PRO A 46 -11.01 -3.12 -35.10
CA PRO A 46 -10.68 -4.55 -34.95
C PRO A 46 -9.34 -4.79 -34.23
N SER A 47 -8.41 -3.82 -34.30
CA SER A 47 -7.12 -3.90 -33.61
C SER A 47 -6.64 -2.52 -33.16
N LEU A 48 -5.70 -2.49 -32.20
CA LEU A 48 -5.07 -1.23 -31.78
C LEU A 48 -4.25 -0.58 -32.91
N ALA A 49 -3.66 -1.38 -33.80
CA ALA A 49 -2.92 -0.88 -34.96
C ALA A 49 -3.82 -0.10 -35.93
N ASP A 50 -5.05 -0.57 -36.13
CA ASP A 50 -6.04 0.06 -37.02
C ASP A 50 -6.71 1.29 -36.41
N CYS A 51 -6.57 1.50 -35.10
CA CYS A 51 -7.15 2.65 -34.40
C CYS A 51 -6.24 3.87 -34.54
N PRO A 52 -6.63 4.94 -35.27
CA PRO A 52 -5.82 6.16 -35.42
C PRO A 52 -5.99 7.13 -34.23
N VAL A 53 -6.90 6.83 -33.31
CA VAL A 53 -7.25 7.73 -32.20
C VAL A 53 -6.12 7.80 -31.20
N SER A 54 -5.68 9.02 -30.88
CA SER A 54 -4.70 9.28 -29.82
C SER A 54 -5.35 9.15 -28.45
N ALA A 55 -4.66 8.49 -27.52
CA ALA A 55 -5.10 8.28 -26.14
C ALA A 55 -3.90 8.27 -25.19
N ASP A 56 -4.18 8.29 -23.90
CA ASP A 56 -3.17 8.34 -22.84
C ASP A 56 -2.99 6.97 -22.18
N VAL A 57 -4.02 6.13 -22.19
CA VAL A 57 -3.99 4.77 -21.64
C VAL A 57 -4.85 3.77 -22.42
N LEU A 58 -4.38 2.53 -22.53
CA LEU A 58 -5.13 1.36 -22.98
C LEU A 58 -5.62 0.57 -21.76
N LEU A 59 -6.93 0.35 -21.64
CA LEU A 59 -7.53 -0.50 -20.62
C LEU A 59 -7.94 -1.85 -21.21
N ASP A 60 -7.33 -2.95 -20.76
CA ASP A 60 -7.54 -4.29 -21.29
C ASP A 60 -8.34 -5.19 -20.33
N PHE A 61 -9.54 -5.57 -20.77
CA PHE A 61 -10.39 -6.61 -20.18
C PHE A 61 -10.74 -7.70 -21.20
N SER A 62 -9.72 -8.39 -21.72
CA SER A 62 -9.91 -9.39 -22.76
C SER A 62 -9.34 -10.76 -22.39
N SER A 63 -8.27 -11.19 -23.05
CA SER A 63 -7.70 -12.53 -22.95
C SER A 63 -6.17 -12.47 -22.99
N PRO A 64 -5.45 -13.46 -22.43
CA PRO A 64 -3.99 -13.47 -22.43
C PRO A 64 -3.37 -13.30 -23.82
N LYS A 65 -4.03 -13.85 -24.86
CA LYS A 65 -3.57 -13.76 -26.25
C LYS A 65 -3.59 -12.35 -26.82
N SER A 66 -4.42 -11.45 -26.28
CA SER A 66 -4.53 -10.08 -26.75
C SER A 66 -3.25 -9.28 -26.50
N LEU A 67 -2.47 -9.61 -25.46
CA LEU A 67 -1.25 -8.88 -25.12
C LEU A 67 -0.28 -8.84 -26.30
N TYR A 68 -0.15 -9.95 -27.03
CA TYR A 68 0.72 -10.06 -28.20
C TYR A 68 0.29 -9.18 -29.38
N SER A 69 -0.99 -8.79 -29.47
CA SER A 69 -1.48 -7.98 -30.59
C SER A 69 -1.28 -6.48 -30.37
N TYR A 70 -1.25 -6.01 -29.12
CA TYR A 70 -1.28 -4.58 -28.82
C TYR A 70 -0.03 -4.04 -28.14
N LEU A 71 0.79 -4.86 -27.46
CA LEU A 71 1.88 -4.31 -26.63
C LEU A 71 2.95 -3.58 -27.44
N ASP A 72 3.37 -4.11 -28.59
CA ASP A 72 4.35 -3.43 -29.45
C ASP A 72 3.82 -2.08 -29.95
N VAL A 73 2.52 -2.02 -30.28
CA VAL A 73 1.85 -0.80 -30.71
C VAL A 73 1.72 0.18 -29.55
N ALA A 74 1.41 -0.29 -28.35
CA ALA A 74 1.34 0.54 -27.14
C ALA A 74 2.70 1.16 -26.81
N ILE A 75 3.79 0.37 -26.89
CA ILE A 75 5.17 0.85 -26.71
C ILE A 75 5.51 1.91 -27.76
N ALA A 76 5.26 1.64 -29.04
CA ALA A 76 5.54 2.59 -30.12
C ALA A 76 4.78 3.91 -29.96
N ARG A 77 3.56 3.87 -29.41
CA ARG A 77 2.72 5.05 -29.13
C ARG A 77 3.01 5.70 -27.79
N LYS A 78 3.88 5.13 -26.95
CA LYS A 78 4.10 5.53 -25.54
C LYS A 78 2.80 5.55 -24.72
N LEU A 79 1.91 4.61 -25.01
CA LEU A 79 0.61 4.47 -24.38
C LEU A 79 0.77 3.69 -23.07
N ALA A 80 0.32 4.24 -21.95
CA ALA A 80 0.25 3.47 -20.71
C ALA A 80 -0.74 2.32 -20.86
N VAL A 81 -0.54 1.21 -20.16
CA VAL A 81 -1.44 0.04 -20.27
C VAL A 81 -1.94 -0.39 -18.89
N VAL A 82 -3.23 -0.71 -18.81
CA VAL A 82 -3.87 -1.33 -17.64
C VAL A 82 -4.37 -2.70 -18.06
N VAL A 83 -3.73 -3.74 -17.55
CA VAL A 83 -4.03 -5.15 -17.86
C VAL A 83 -4.83 -5.76 -16.71
N ALA A 84 -6.14 -5.88 -16.91
CA ALA A 84 -7.06 -6.58 -16.01
C ALA A 84 -7.32 -8.05 -16.42
N THR A 85 -6.64 -8.50 -17.48
CA THR A 85 -6.72 -9.86 -18.00
C THR A 85 -6.17 -10.87 -16.99
N THR A 86 -6.99 -11.84 -16.59
CA THR A 86 -6.62 -12.93 -15.69
C THR A 86 -6.04 -14.13 -16.45
N GLY A 87 -5.30 -15.01 -15.76
CA GLY A 87 -4.79 -16.26 -16.34
C GLY A 87 -3.56 -16.08 -17.23
N LEU A 88 -2.75 -15.06 -16.95
CA LEU A 88 -1.46 -14.83 -17.61
C LEU A 88 -0.44 -15.88 -17.15
N GLY A 89 0.22 -16.55 -18.10
CA GLY A 89 1.32 -17.46 -17.85
C GLY A 89 2.66 -16.74 -17.85
N THR A 90 3.75 -17.48 -17.60
CA THR A 90 5.10 -16.93 -17.50
C THR A 90 5.50 -16.11 -18.74
N ALA A 91 5.15 -16.57 -19.94
CA ALA A 91 5.46 -15.88 -21.19
C ALA A 91 4.79 -14.50 -21.27
N GLU A 92 3.51 -14.40 -20.87
CA GLU A 92 2.81 -13.11 -20.82
C GLU A 92 3.39 -12.19 -19.75
N LEU A 93 3.86 -12.73 -18.62
CA LEU A 93 4.50 -11.93 -17.57
C LEU A 93 5.82 -11.33 -18.03
N GLU A 94 6.64 -12.11 -18.74
CA GLU A 94 7.88 -11.63 -19.34
C GLU A 94 7.63 -10.55 -20.40
N LEU A 95 6.55 -10.69 -21.17
CA LEU A 95 6.15 -9.70 -22.16
C LEU A 95 5.80 -8.35 -21.49
N LEU A 96 5.04 -8.39 -20.40
CA LEU A 96 4.70 -7.20 -19.61
C LEU A 96 5.93 -6.59 -18.95
N ALA A 97 6.86 -7.41 -18.45
CA ALA A 97 8.12 -6.93 -17.88
C ALA A 97 8.95 -6.16 -18.92
N LYS A 98 9.10 -6.69 -20.13
CA LYS A 98 9.80 -5.99 -21.23
C LYS A 98 9.09 -4.69 -21.63
N ALA A 99 7.77 -4.70 -21.74
CA ALA A 99 7.00 -3.49 -22.02
C ALA A 99 7.20 -2.41 -20.93
N SER A 100 7.31 -2.83 -19.67
CA SER A 100 7.48 -1.92 -18.53
C SER A 100 8.78 -1.12 -18.55
N GLU A 101 9.80 -1.57 -19.30
CA GLU A 101 11.04 -0.80 -19.49
C GLU A 101 10.83 0.48 -20.32
N HIS A 102 9.74 0.54 -21.09
CA HIS A 102 9.46 1.63 -22.03
C HIS A 102 8.20 2.42 -21.71
N ILE A 103 7.19 1.77 -21.13
CA ILE A 103 5.89 2.38 -20.81
C ILE A 103 5.42 2.00 -19.40
N PRO A 104 4.53 2.79 -18.77
CA PRO A 104 3.89 2.39 -17.53
C PRO A 104 2.92 1.22 -17.76
N VAL A 105 3.10 0.14 -17.00
CA VAL A 105 2.27 -1.07 -17.08
C VAL A 105 1.59 -1.30 -15.74
N PHE A 106 0.28 -1.12 -15.68
CA PHE A 106 -0.53 -1.52 -14.53
C PHE A 106 -1.08 -2.93 -14.75
N ARG A 107 -0.91 -3.82 -13.77
CA ARG A 107 -1.44 -5.18 -13.83
C ARG A 107 -2.16 -5.52 -12.53
N SER A 108 -3.34 -6.12 -12.66
CA SER A 108 -3.99 -6.76 -11.53
C SER A 108 -4.83 -7.97 -11.94
N GLY A 109 -4.78 -9.04 -11.14
CA GLY A 109 -5.68 -10.18 -11.27
C GLY A 109 -7.11 -9.87 -10.79
N SER A 110 -7.30 -8.78 -10.03
CA SER A 110 -8.60 -8.28 -9.62
C SER A 110 -8.57 -6.76 -9.52
N MET A 111 -9.46 -6.08 -10.23
CA MET A 111 -9.60 -4.63 -10.15
C MET A 111 -10.50 -4.17 -8.98
N SER A 112 -10.99 -5.08 -8.13
CA SER A 112 -11.75 -4.69 -6.94
C SER A 112 -10.81 -4.25 -5.82
N LEU A 113 -10.97 -3.02 -5.34
CA LEU A 113 -10.26 -2.51 -4.17
C LEU A 113 -10.46 -3.43 -2.94
N GLY A 114 -11.71 -3.86 -2.70
CA GLY A 114 -12.04 -4.72 -1.56
C GLY A 114 -11.37 -6.09 -1.64
N VAL A 115 -11.26 -6.68 -2.84
CA VAL A 115 -10.55 -7.95 -3.03
C VAL A 115 -9.05 -7.80 -2.73
N ASN A 116 -8.43 -6.69 -3.16
CA ASN A 116 -7.02 -6.43 -2.88
C ASN A 116 -6.78 -6.19 -1.38
N LEU A 117 -7.67 -5.46 -0.69
CA LEU A 117 -7.60 -5.34 0.77
C LEU A 117 -7.69 -6.70 1.46
N VAL A 118 -8.67 -7.52 1.07
CA VAL A 118 -8.84 -8.88 1.61
C VAL A 118 -7.58 -9.73 1.36
N GLN A 119 -6.96 -9.61 0.19
CA GLN A 119 -5.68 -10.25 -0.12
C GLN A 119 -4.60 -9.89 0.91
N GLN A 120 -4.46 -8.60 1.26
CA GLN A 120 -3.49 -8.14 2.26
C GLN A 120 -3.80 -8.66 3.66
N LEU A 121 -5.07 -8.61 4.06
CA LEU A 121 -5.52 -9.11 5.36
C LEU A 121 -5.25 -10.62 5.49
N ILE A 122 -5.49 -11.39 4.42
CA ILE A 122 -5.20 -12.81 4.37
C ILE A 122 -3.69 -13.08 4.49
N LYS A 123 -2.86 -12.33 3.77
CA LYS A 123 -1.40 -12.47 3.87
C LYS A 123 -0.89 -12.16 5.28
N SER A 124 -1.43 -11.12 5.91
CA SER A 124 -1.12 -10.75 7.29
C SER A 124 -1.60 -11.81 8.28
N ALA A 125 -2.83 -12.29 8.14
CA ALA A 125 -3.40 -13.34 8.98
C ALA A 125 -2.58 -14.63 8.87
N ALA A 126 -2.22 -15.04 7.65
CA ALA A 126 -1.39 -16.22 7.42
C ALA A 126 0.00 -16.12 8.08
N LYS A 127 0.59 -14.92 8.09
CA LYS A 127 1.87 -14.64 8.77
C LYS A 127 1.78 -14.74 10.30
N VAL A 128 0.67 -14.29 10.88
CA VAL A 128 0.47 -14.28 12.34
C VAL A 128 0.01 -15.63 12.86
N LEU A 129 -0.98 -16.23 12.21
CA LEU A 129 -1.59 -17.51 12.62
C LEU A 129 -0.69 -18.71 12.30
N GLY A 130 0.18 -18.57 11.30
CA GLY A 130 1.22 -19.54 10.99
C GLY A 130 0.69 -20.96 10.74
N GLU A 131 1.47 -21.97 11.08
CA GLU A 131 1.12 -23.37 10.81
C GLU A 131 0.10 -23.99 11.77
N GLN A 132 -0.38 -23.24 12.76
CA GLN A 132 -1.32 -23.74 13.78
C GLN A 132 -2.77 -23.75 13.30
N PHE A 133 -3.05 -23.03 12.21
CA PHE A 133 -4.39 -22.87 11.67
C PHE A 133 -4.50 -23.58 10.32
N ASP A 134 -5.57 -24.36 10.21
CA ASP A 134 -6.04 -24.95 8.96
C ASP A 134 -6.63 -23.86 8.08
N VAL A 135 -6.30 -23.87 6.79
CA VAL A 135 -6.80 -22.88 5.83
C VAL A 135 -7.73 -23.53 4.82
N GLU A 136 -8.91 -22.93 4.67
CA GLU A 136 -9.95 -23.35 3.74
C GLU A 136 -10.51 -22.13 3.00
N ILE A 137 -10.77 -22.28 1.69
CA ILE A 137 -11.33 -21.24 0.83
C ILE A 137 -12.65 -21.72 0.25
N ILE A 138 -13.69 -20.90 0.38
CA ILE A 138 -14.98 -21.11 -0.27
C ILE A 138 -15.23 -19.96 -1.23
N GLU A 139 -15.53 -20.28 -2.48
CA GLU A 139 -15.95 -19.29 -3.49
C GLU A 139 -17.32 -19.62 -4.08
N LYS A 140 -18.14 -18.60 -4.33
CA LYS A 140 -19.46 -18.74 -4.95
C LYS A 140 -19.61 -17.80 -6.13
N HIS A 141 -20.12 -18.31 -7.24
CA HIS A 141 -20.41 -17.54 -8.45
C HIS A 141 -21.68 -18.02 -9.14
N HIS A 142 -22.13 -17.25 -10.13
CA HIS A 142 -23.27 -17.57 -10.98
C HIS A 142 -23.08 -18.90 -11.72
N ASN A 143 -24.19 -19.50 -12.14
CA ASN A 143 -24.23 -20.80 -12.82
C ASN A 143 -23.50 -20.82 -14.19
N LEU A 144 -23.32 -19.67 -14.84
CA LEU A 144 -22.61 -19.57 -16.13
C LEU A 144 -21.07 -19.47 -16.03
N LYS A 145 -20.49 -19.51 -14.82
CA LYS A 145 -19.04 -19.37 -14.66
C LYS A 145 -18.36 -20.70 -15.00
N LYS A 146 -17.44 -20.67 -15.96
CA LYS A 146 -16.82 -21.86 -16.56
C LYS A 146 -15.62 -22.38 -15.76
N ASP A 147 -14.81 -21.48 -15.25
CA ASP A 147 -13.61 -21.79 -14.46
C ASP A 147 -13.98 -22.12 -13.01
N ALA A 148 -13.31 -23.12 -12.42
CA ALA A 148 -13.40 -23.49 -11.02
C ALA A 148 -12.06 -24.14 -10.57
N PRO A 149 -11.41 -23.65 -9.51
CA PRO A 149 -11.73 -22.44 -8.76
C PRO A 149 -11.60 -21.15 -9.58
N SER A 150 -12.25 -20.09 -9.13
CA SER A 150 -12.12 -18.76 -9.72
C SER A 150 -10.68 -18.24 -9.62
N GLY A 151 -10.26 -17.41 -10.59
CA GLY A 151 -8.95 -16.74 -10.53
C GLY A 151 -8.70 -15.98 -9.23
N THR A 152 -9.73 -15.32 -8.67
CA THR A 152 -9.63 -14.67 -7.36
C THR A 152 -9.39 -15.68 -6.23
N ALA A 153 -10.03 -16.84 -6.23
CA ALA A 153 -9.81 -17.86 -5.21
C ALA A 153 -8.37 -18.40 -5.23
N LEU A 154 -7.81 -18.61 -6.43
CA LEU A 154 -6.40 -18.99 -6.60
C LEU A 154 -5.47 -17.88 -6.10
N MET A 155 -5.75 -16.62 -6.45
CA MET A 155 -4.99 -15.46 -5.96
C MET A 155 -4.99 -15.36 -4.43
N LEU A 156 -6.13 -15.61 -3.78
CA LEU A 156 -6.22 -15.64 -2.32
C LEU A 156 -5.45 -16.83 -1.73
N ALA A 157 -5.50 -18.01 -2.36
CA ALA A 157 -4.71 -19.18 -1.96
C ALA A 157 -3.19 -18.91 -2.05
N ASP A 158 -2.75 -18.28 -3.14
CA ASP A 158 -1.35 -17.88 -3.33
C ASP A 158 -0.93 -16.89 -2.24
N SER A 159 -1.82 -15.97 -1.87
CA SER A 159 -1.56 -14.97 -0.82
C SER A 159 -1.44 -15.57 0.58
N VAL A 160 -2.19 -16.63 0.87
CA VAL A 160 -1.99 -17.46 2.08
C VAL A 160 -0.58 -18.04 2.05
N ASN A 161 -0.18 -18.65 0.95
CA ASN A 161 1.13 -19.29 0.80
C ASN A 161 2.30 -18.31 0.86
N GLU A 162 2.14 -17.08 0.36
CA GLU A 162 3.12 -16.02 0.49
C GLU A 162 3.29 -15.53 1.94
N GLY A 163 2.25 -15.65 2.76
CA GLY A 163 2.30 -15.28 4.19
C GLY A 163 2.91 -16.36 5.08
N ARG A 164 3.14 -17.58 4.56
CA ARG A 164 3.59 -18.74 5.33
C ARG A 164 5.03 -19.13 5.02
N THR A 165 5.69 -19.67 6.04
CA THR A 165 7.00 -20.36 5.93
C THR A 165 6.88 -21.68 5.18
N LYS A 166 5.84 -22.46 5.48
CA LYS A 166 5.53 -23.73 4.80
C LYS A 166 4.31 -23.55 3.91
N LYS A 167 4.54 -23.70 2.60
CA LYS A 167 3.48 -23.65 1.59
C LYS A 167 2.56 -24.86 1.73
N LEU A 168 1.27 -24.61 1.59
CA LEU A 168 0.21 -25.60 1.53
C LEU A 168 -0.03 -26.01 0.08
N SER A 169 -0.34 -27.29 -0.10
CA SER A 169 -0.78 -27.88 -1.37
C SER A 169 -2.28 -27.65 -1.58
N TYR A 170 -2.70 -27.29 -2.80
CA TYR A 170 -4.10 -27.00 -3.06
C TYR A 170 -4.89 -28.29 -3.27
N VAL A 171 -5.99 -28.43 -2.52
CA VAL A 171 -6.92 -29.56 -2.63
C VAL A 171 -8.29 -29.04 -3.05
N PHE A 172 -8.81 -29.54 -4.17
CA PHE A 172 -10.04 -29.04 -4.77
C PHE A 172 -11.23 -29.93 -4.40
N GLY A 173 -12.02 -29.48 -3.43
CA GLY A 173 -13.17 -30.22 -2.91
C GLY A 173 -12.80 -31.47 -2.10
N ARG A 174 -13.81 -32.04 -1.45
CA ARG A 174 -13.71 -33.29 -0.68
C ARG A 174 -14.96 -34.14 -0.96
N HIS A 175 -14.78 -35.41 -1.28
CA HIS A 175 -15.88 -36.33 -1.56
C HIS A 175 -15.49 -37.77 -1.19
N GLY A 176 -16.38 -38.49 -0.48
CA GLY A 176 -16.18 -39.88 -0.07
C GLY A 176 -15.73 -40.04 1.39
N ASN A 177 -15.46 -41.29 1.77
CA ASN A 177 -15.29 -41.69 3.18
C ASN A 177 -13.86 -41.50 3.73
N ASP A 178 -12.86 -41.34 2.86
CA ASP A 178 -11.45 -41.15 3.24
C ASP A 178 -10.97 -39.78 2.77
N THR A 179 -11.46 -38.72 3.43
CA THR A 179 -11.18 -37.32 3.09
C THR A 179 -10.67 -36.52 4.28
N GLN A 180 -10.10 -37.23 5.28
CA GLN A 180 -9.50 -36.61 6.45
C GLN A 180 -8.44 -35.58 6.01
N ARG A 181 -8.52 -34.39 6.59
CA ARG A 181 -7.65 -33.28 6.23
C ARG A 181 -6.20 -33.56 6.59
N LYS A 182 -5.30 -33.30 5.65
CA LYS A 182 -3.85 -33.29 5.89
C LYS A 182 -3.39 -31.92 6.35
N SER A 183 -2.34 -31.86 7.17
CA SER A 183 -1.85 -30.59 7.72
C SER A 183 -1.13 -29.69 6.70
N ASP A 184 -0.73 -30.26 5.55
CA ASP A 184 -0.01 -29.58 4.48
C ASP A 184 -0.90 -29.20 3.29
N GLU A 185 -2.23 -29.22 3.47
CA GLU A 185 -3.17 -28.85 2.42
C GLU A 185 -3.94 -27.55 2.71
N LEU A 186 -4.41 -26.91 1.64
CA LEU A 186 -5.33 -25.77 1.63
C LEU A 186 -6.51 -26.18 0.76
N GLY A 187 -7.67 -26.36 1.38
CA GLY A 187 -8.87 -26.79 0.66
C GLY A 187 -9.54 -25.62 -0.06
N ILE A 188 -10.01 -25.86 -1.28
CA ILE A 188 -10.71 -24.88 -2.09
C ILE A 188 -12.02 -25.49 -2.60
N HIS A 189 -13.14 -24.86 -2.24
CA HIS A 189 -14.49 -25.28 -2.58
C HIS A 189 -15.16 -24.24 -3.47
N SER A 190 -15.73 -24.68 -4.59
CA SER A 190 -16.38 -23.81 -5.59
C SER A 190 -17.86 -24.11 -5.71
N LEU A 191 -18.70 -23.10 -5.50
CA LEU A 191 -20.15 -23.17 -5.63
C LEU A 191 -20.61 -22.40 -6.87
N ARG A 192 -21.55 -22.97 -7.62
CA ARG A 192 -22.15 -22.35 -8.81
C ARG A 192 -23.66 -22.30 -8.64
N GLY A 193 -24.24 -21.09 -8.60
CA GLY A 193 -25.67 -20.94 -8.34
C GLY A 193 -26.20 -19.56 -8.71
N GLY A 194 -27.39 -19.55 -9.33
CA GLY A 194 -28.14 -18.33 -9.66
C GLY A 194 -27.29 -17.27 -10.39
N THR A 195 -27.39 -16.03 -9.91
CA THR A 195 -26.76 -14.83 -10.49
C THR A 195 -25.65 -14.25 -9.61
N ILE A 196 -25.12 -15.02 -8.64
CA ILE A 196 -24.09 -14.57 -7.71
C ILE A 196 -22.90 -13.99 -8.48
N VAL A 197 -22.55 -12.73 -8.22
CA VAL A 197 -21.48 -12.07 -8.97
C VAL A 197 -20.12 -12.63 -8.56
N GLY A 198 -19.90 -12.79 -7.26
CA GLY A 198 -18.70 -13.39 -6.68
C GLY A 198 -18.68 -13.22 -5.16
N GLU A 199 -18.52 -14.31 -4.45
CA GLU A 199 -18.24 -14.36 -3.02
C GLU A 199 -16.99 -15.18 -2.78
N HIS A 200 -16.14 -14.71 -1.87
CA HIS A 200 -14.89 -15.35 -1.50
C HIS A 200 -14.74 -15.30 0.00
N GLU A 201 -14.54 -16.45 0.62
CA GLU A 201 -14.36 -16.60 2.05
C GLU A 201 -13.08 -17.40 2.28
N VAL A 202 -12.19 -16.88 3.14
CA VAL A 202 -10.99 -17.57 3.60
C VAL A 202 -11.09 -17.74 5.09
N SER A 203 -11.07 -18.98 5.53
CA SER A 203 -11.17 -19.36 6.94
C SER A 203 -9.85 -19.91 7.42
N PHE A 204 -9.38 -19.38 8.54
CA PHE A 204 -8.28 -19.91 9.34
C PHE A 204 -8.90 -20.57 10.56
N ALA A 205 -8.93 -21.90 10.59
CA ALA A 205 -9.52 -22.68 11.67
C ALA A 205 -8.43 -23.23 12.60
N GLY A 206 -8.44 -22.80 13.85
CA GLY A 206 -7.53 -23.23 14.90
C GLY A 206 -8.23 -24.10 15.93
N LYS A 207 -7.56 -24.35 17.05
CA LYS A 207 -8.16 -25.03 18.18
C LYS A 207 -9.13 -24.07 18.89
N ASP A 208 -10.40 -24.42 18.92
CA ASP A 208 -11.47 -23.68 19.61
C ASP A 208 -11.77 -22.26 19.07
N GLU A 209 -11.22 -21.88 17.90
CA GLU A 209 -11.50 -20.61 17.24
C GLU A 209 -11.40 -20.69 15.71
N VAL A 210 -12.12 -19.81 15.02
CA VAL A 210 -12.05 -19.66 13.56
C VAL A 210 -12.06 -18.18 13.22
N ILE A 211 -11.09 -17.74 12.41
CA ILE A 211 -11.04 -16.40 11.83
C ILE A 211 -11.45 -16.51 10.36
N THR A 212 -12.52 -15.79 9.99
CA THR A 212 -13.04 -15.78 8.63
C THR A 212 -12.92 -14.39 8.02
N ILE A 213 -12.31 -14.31 6.85
CA ILE A 213 -12.18 -13.09 6.05
C ILE A 213 -12.95 -13.29 4.76
N ALA A 214 -13.96 -12.45 4.50
CA ALA A 214 -14.85 -12.60 3.36
C ALA A 214 -14.99 -11.32 2.53
N HIS A 215 -15.21 -11.50 1.23
CA HIS A 215 -15.57 -10.45 0.28
C HIS A 215 -16.78 -10.89 -0.54
N GLN A 216 -17.76 -9.99 -0.67
CA GLN A 216 -18.93 -10.19 -1.53
C GLN A 216 -19.07 -9.03 -2.52
N ALA A 217 -19.13 -9.35 -3.81
CA ALA A 217 -19.45 -8.39 -4.85
C ALA A 217 -20.95 -8.39 -5.13
N TYR A 218 -21.62 -7.25 -5.00
CA TYR A 218 -23.01 -7.09 -5.41
C TYR A 218 -23.18 -6.80 -6.91
N SER A 219 -22.15 -6.25 -7.55
CA SER A 219 -22.19 -5.92 -8.98
C SER A 219 -20.79 -5.92 -9.57
N ARG A 220 -20.71 -5.97 -10.92
CA ARG A 220 -19.44 -5.85 -11.64
C ARG A 220 -18.85 -4.43 -11.61
N GLN A 221 -19.60 -3.45 -11.11
CA GLN A 221 -19.17 -2.06 -11.03
C GLN A 221 -17.93 -1.91 -10.14
N VAL A 222 -17.79 -2.73 -9.10
CA VAL A 222 -16.60 -2.68 -8.21
C VAL A 222 -15.28 -2.90 -8.95
N PHE A 223 -15.29 -3.72 -10.00
CA PHE A 223 -14.11 -3.96 -10.83
C PHE A 223 -13.90 -2.84 -11.86
N ALA A 224 -14.99 -2.31 -12.43
CA ALA A 224 -14.91 -1.19 -13.36
C ALA A 224 -14.39 0.09 -12.67
N THR A 225 -14.85 0.39 -11.46
CA THR A 225 -14.36 1.51 -10.65
C THR A 225 -12.85 1.44 -10.45
N GLY A 226 -12.33 0.29 -10.00
CA GLY A 226 -10.89 0.17 -9.77
C GLY A 226 -10.06 0.21 -11.05
N ALA A 227 -10.59 -0.30 -12.18
CA ALA A 227 -9.94 -0.17 -13.48
C ALA A 227 -9.89 1.27 -14.00
N LEU A 228 -10.97 2.05 -13.81
CA LEU A 228 -11.00 3.46 -14.18
C LEU A 228 -10.07 4.28 -13.28
N MET A 229 -10.02 3.98 -11.98
CA MET A 229 -9.04 4.57 -11.06
C MET A 229 -7.60 4.22 -11.47
N ALA A 230 -7.33 2.97 -11.82
CA ALA A 230 -6.01 2.53 -12.29
C ALA A 230 -5.61 3.23 -13.59
N SER A 231 -6.58 3.43 -14.50
CA SER A 231 -6.38 4.17 -15.76
C SER A 231 -5.99 5.61 -15.52
N SER A 232 -6.58 6.27 -14.52
CA SER A 232 -6.17 7.63 -14.14
C SER A 232 -4.82 7.66 -13.42
N TYR A 233 -4.54 6.68 -12.55
CA TYR A 233 -3.30 6.59 -11.80
C TYR A 233 -2.08 6.35 -12.70
N ILE A 234 -2.19 5.44 -13.67
CA ILE A 234 -1.05 4.95 -14.44
C ILE A 234 -0.49 5.99 -15.44
N VAL A 235 -1.32 6.93 -15.90
CA VAL A 235 -0.93 7.98 -16.85
C VAL A 235 0.10 8.95 -16.26
N GLU A 236 0.12 9.09 -14.93
CA GLU A 236 1.06 9.96 -14.22
C GLU A 236 2.37 9.25 -13.84
N GLN A 237 2.47 7.95 -14.12
CA GLN A 237 3.62 7.14 -13.71
C GLN A 237 4.73 7.11 -14.75
N LYS A 238 5.94 6.77 -14.29
CA LYS A 238 7.09 6.48 -15.16
C LYS A 238 7.00 5.04 -15.69
N PRO A 239 7.81 4.66 -16.70
CA PRO A 239 7.94 3.26 -17.09
C PRO A 239 8.25 2.37 -15.88
N GLY A 240 7.50 1.29 -15.74
CA GLY A 240 7.55 0.36 -14.62
C GLY A 240 6.29 -0.48 -14.51
N ILE A 241 6.34 -1.52 -13.68
CA ILE A 241 5.15 -2.33 -13.34
C ILE A 241 4.51 -1.76 -12.08
N TYR A 242 3.19 -1.60 -12.16
CA TYR A 242 2.34 -1.11 -11.08
C TYR A 242 1.18 -2.07 -10.84
N THR A 243 0.66 -2.06 -9.62
CA THR A 243 -0.41 -2.93 -9.14
C THR A 243 -1.48 -2.12 -8.42
N MET A 244 -2.59 -2.79 -8.06
CA MET A 244 -3.59 -2.19 -7.18
C MET A 244 -2.98 -1.74 -5.86
N GLN A 245 -1.97 -2.45 -5.35
CA GLN A 245 -1.31 -2.05 -4.12
C GLN A 245 -0.61 -0.71 -4.26
N ASP A 246 0.12 -0.52 -5.36
CA ASP A 246 0.83 0.73 -5.63
C ASP A 246 -0.14 1.90 -5.74
N MET A 247 -1.30 1.70 -6.39
CA MET A 247 -2.34 2.73 -6.47
C MET A 247 -2.99 3.02 -5.11
N ILE A 248 -3.27 2.00 -4.29
CA ILE A 248 -3.87 2.18 -2.96
C ILE A 248 -2.92 2.95 -2.06
N VAL A 249 -1.65 2.54 -2.06
CA VAL A 249 -0.57 3.21 -1.35
C VAL A 249 -0.39 4.64 -1.85
N ALA A 250 -0.39 4.87 -3.17
CA ALA A 250 -0.25 6.19 -3.78
C ALA A 250 -1.27 7.19 -3.23
N LYS A 251 -2.52 6.75 -3.02
CA LYS A 251 -3.59 7.59 -2.47
C LYS A 251 -3.50 7.86 -0.98
N SER A 252 -2.69 7.08 -0.25
CA SER A 252 -2.65 7.09 1.21
C SER A 252 -1.21 7.12 1.72
N ALA A 253 -0.40 8.06 1.19
CA ALA A 253 1.00 8.24 1.60
C ALA A 253 1.10 8.34 3.11
N ILE A 254 0.28 9.19 3.70
CA ILE A 254 0.07 9.34 5.14
C ILE A 254 -1.37 8.96 5.41
N THR A 255 -1.62 8.18 6.45
CA THR A 255 -2.97 7.86 6.92
C THR A 255 -3.25 8.45 8.28
N THR A 256 -2.20 8.81 9.01
CA THR A 256 -2.26 9.07 10.43
C THR A 256 -1.38 10.26 10.79
N LEU A 257 -1.98 11.22 11.51
CA LEU A 257 -1.28 12.30 12.19
C LEU A 257 -1.57 12.19 13.68
N LEU A 258 -0.54 11.96 14.49
CA LEU A 258 -0.66 11.86 15.95
C LEU A 258 0.12 12.98 16.62
N ALA A 259 -0.57 13.81 17.38
CA ALA A 259 0.07 14.76 18.29
C ALA A 259 0.11 14.18 19.69
N GLN A 260 1.31 14.02 20.23
CA GLN A 260 1.54 13.63 21.62
C GLN A 260 2.07 14.85 22.36
N PRO A 261 1.22 15.57 23.12
CA PRO A 261 1.63 16.73 23.90
C PRO A 261 2.46 16.31 25.13
N ASP A 262 2.75 17.29 25.99
CA ASP A 262 3.46 17.10 27.26
C ASP A 262 4.82 16.41 27.10
N GLN A 263 5.55 16.78 26.03
CA GLN A 263 6.93 16.34 25.83
C GLN A 263 7.90 17.44 26.27
N VAL A 264 9.10 17.00 26.60
CA VAL A 264 10.27 17.84 26.80
C VAL A 264 11.37 17.30 25.89
N LEU A 265 12.02 18.18 25.15
CA LEU A 265 13.17 17.83 24.32
C LEU A 265 14.46 18.15 25.09
N VAL A 266 15.27 17.13 25.31
CA VAL A 266 16.62 17.26 25.85
C VAL A 266 17.60 17.18 24.68
N SER A 267 18.52 18.12 24.58
CA SER A 267 19.59 18.12 23.58
C SER A 267 20.94 18.22 24.28
N ILE A 268 21.84 17.29 24.00
CA ILE A 268 23.17 17.21 24.59
C ILE A 268 24.19 17.23 23.46
N GLU A 269 25.10 18.21 23.52
CA GLU A 269 26.12 18.47 22.52
C GLU A 269 27.53 18.14 23.07
N ASN A 270 28.47 17.97 22.15
CA ASN A 270 29.89 17.69 22.43
C ASN A 270 30.13 16.41 23.24
N ILE A 271 29.35 15.37 22.98
CA ILE A 271 29.56 14.07 23.62
C ILE A 271 30.74 13.36 22.93
N PRO A 272 31.72 12.80 23.67
CA PRO A 272 32.77 11.97 23.10
C PRO A 272 32.21 10.77 22.32
N ARG A 273 32.93 10.33 21.28
CA ARG A 273 32.48 9.19 20.46
C ARG A 273 32.54 7.84 21.20
N ASP A 274 33.29 7.73 22.29
CA ASP A 274 33.22 6.56 23.14
C ASP A 274 31.86 6.56 23.86
N MET A 275 31.04 5.54 23.59
CA MET A 275 29.63 5.51 24.00
C MET A 275 29.41 5.36 25.52
N THR A 276 30.47 5.48 26.32
CA THR A 276 30.46 5.39 27.79
C THR A 276 29.51 6.42 28.37
N LEU A 277 29.64 7.70 27.99
CA LEU A 277 28.78 8.75 28.51
C LEU A 277 27.31 8.56 28.13
N VAL A 278 27.04 8.10 26.90
CA VAL A 278 25.67 7.82 26.44
C VAL A 278 25.06 6.67 27.24
N THR A 279 25.86 5.64 27.53
CA THR A 279 25.47 4.49 28.33
C THR A 279 25.17 4.90 29.76
N ASP A 280 26.03 5.69 30.38
CA ASP A 280 25.85 6.20 31.75
C ASP A 280 24.62 7.10 31.86
N LEU A 281 24.40 7.97 30.87
CA LEU A 281 23.20 8.82 30.77
C LEU A 281 21.92 7.98 30.73
N TYR A 282 21.82 7.04 29.80
CA TYR A 282 20.62 6.21 29.68
C TYR A 282 20.43 5.29 30.88
N GLY A 283 21.51 4.76 31.46
CA GLY A 283 21.46 3.98 32.70
C GLY A 283 20.94 4.80 33.89
N ALA A 284 21.40 6.04 34.04
CA ALA A 284 20.96 6.95 35.10
C ALA A 284 19.49 7.37 34.92
N LEU A 285 19.06 7.65 33.69
CA LEU A 285 17.65 7.95 33.39
C LEU A 285 16.75 6.74 33.69
N ALA A 286 17.14 5.54 33.25
CA ALA A 286 16.39 4.31 33.51
C ALA A 286 16.28 3.99 35.00
N SER A 287 17.36 4.18 35.77
CA SER A 287 17.37 3.96 37.24
C SER A 287 16.50 4.94 38.00
N ASN A 288 16.14 6.07 37.38
CA ASN A 288 15.19 7.06 37.92
C ASN A 288 13.78 6.90 37.33
N ASP A 289 13.49 5.79 36.63
CA ASP A 289 12.19 5.52 35.99
C ASP A 289 11.78 6.67 35.04
N VAL A 290 12.73 7.10 34.20
CA VAL A 290 12.49 8.09 33.14
C VAL A 290 12.44 7.36 31.80
N PHE A 291 11.28 7.43 31.14
CA PHE A 291 11.11 6.87 29.81
C PHE A 291 11.63 7.83 28.74
N ILE A 292 12.48 7.33 27.86
CA ILE A 292 13.04 8.06 26.73
C ILE A 292 12.27 7.68 25.46
N ASP A 293 11.96 8.69 24.67
CA ASP A 293 11.26 8.58 23.39
C ASP A 293 11.99 9.43 22.34
N MET A 294 11.74 9.21 21.04
CA MET A 294 12.44 9.84 19.90
C MET A 294 13.93 10.08 20.12
N ILE A 295 14.80 9.14 19.76
CA ILE A 295 16.24 9.37 19.82
C ILE A 295 16.74 9.90 18.47
N SER A 296 17.28 11.11 18.45
CA SER A 296 17.96 11.71 17.29
C SER A 296 19.45 11.83 17.59
N HIS A 297 20.28 11.20 16.78
CA HIS A 297 21.72 11.10 16.98
C HIS A 297 22.43 11.55 15.71
N THR A 298 23.32 12.52 15.83
CA THR A 298 24.11 13.01 14.70
C THR A 298 25.32 12.10 14.43
N GLY A 299 25.79 12.08 13.18
CA GLY A 299 27.14 11.58 12.89
C GLY A 299 28.20 12.37 13.67
N ALA A 300 29.34 11.74 13.93
CA ALA A 300 30.42 12.39 14.67
C ALA A 300 31.08 13.49 13.83
N THR A 301 31.20 14.69 14.40
CA THR A 301 31.94 15.82 13.85
C THR A 301 33.07 16.17 14.80
N ASN A 302 34.31 16.25 14.29
CA ASN A 302 35.52 16.48 15.10
C ASN A 302 35.63 15.54 16.32
N GLY A 303 35.24 14.27 16.16
CA GLY A 303 35.29 13.26 17.23
C GLY A 303 34.17 13.36 18.28
N HIS A 304 33.21 14.27 18.11
CA HIS A 304 32.10 14.47 19.03
C HIS A 304 30.75 14.23 18.33
N ILE A 305 29.77 13.77 19.09
CA ILE A 305 28.39 13.57 18.65
C ILE A 305 27.46 14.52 19.41
N ALA A 306 26.27 14.73 18.85
CA ALA A 306 25.14 15.33 19.55
C ALA A 306 23.98 14.33 19.57
N ILE A 307 23.27 14.31 20.70
CA ILE A 307 22.09 13.49 20.89
C ILE A 307 20.96 14.38 21.37
N ALA A 308 19.79 14.23 20.77
CA ALA A 308 18.55 14.77 21.28
C ALA A 308 17.55 13.65 21.54
N PHE A 309 16.81 13.76 22.63
CA PHE A 309 15.75 12.82 22.95
C PHE A 309 14.58 13.50 23.66
N THR A 310 13.41 12.91 23.53
CA THR A 310 12.21 13.38 24.21
C THR A 310 11.92 12.56 25.46
N ILE A 311 11.31 13.20 26.45
CA ILE A 311 10.75 12.56 27.64
C ILE A 311 9.35 13.11 27.90
N ASN A 312 8.57 12.40 28.71
CA ASN A 312 7.33 12.96 29.22
C ASN A 312 7.64 14.11 30.20
N ARG A 313 6.85 15.18 30.13
CA ARG A 313 7.01 16.37 30.98
C ARG A 313 6.95 16.05 32.47
N ARG A 314 6.20 15.04 32.89
CA ARG A 314 6.15 14.59 34.29
C ARG A 314 7.52 14.17 34.86
N ASP A 315 8.45 13.78 33.99
CA ASP A 315 9.77 13.28 34.37
C ASP A 315 10.86 14.37 34.34
N LEU A 316 10.51 15.61 33.98
CA LEU A 316 11.42 16.75 33.82
C LEU A 316 12.36 16.95 35.01
N GLU A 317 11.83 16.99 36.23
CA GLU A 317 12.63 17.30 37.44
C GLU A 317 13.56 16.14 37.83
N LYS A 318 13.23 14.90 37.44
CA LYS A 318 14.17 13.77 37.57
C LYS A 318 15.30 13.91 36.55
N THR A 319 14.95 14.22 35.30
CA THR A 319 15.92 14.39 34.20
C THR A 319 16.86 15.55 34.43
N LYS A 320 16.39 16.70 34.93
CA LYS A 320 17.26 17.84 35.28
C LYS A 320 18.34 17.45 36.29
N ARG A 321 17.99 16.65 37.30
CA ARG A 321 18.96 16.16 38.31
C ARG A 321 20.01 15.23 37.69
N VAL A 322 19.57 14.29 36.84
CA VAL A 322 20.48 13.38 36.12
C VAL A 322 21.44 14.17 35.21
N ILE A 323 20.90 15.09 34.39
CA ILE A 323 21.70 15.89 33.46
C ILE A 323 22.71 16.76 34.21
N ALA A 324 22.32 17.44 35.29
CA ALA A 324 23.22 18.27 36.08
C ALA A 324 24.45 17.48 36.57
N SER A 325 24.23 16.24 37.06
CA SER A 325 25.32 15.38 37.53
C SER A 325 26.31 14.96 36.43
N LEU A 326 25.83 14.83 35.19
CA LEU A 326 26.62 14.46 34.01
C LEU A 326 27.36 15.66 33.41
N THR A 327 26.77 16.86 33.42
CA THR A 327 27.42 18.06 32.89
C THR A 327 28.46 18.63 33.84
N ASP A 328 28.28 18.51 35.16
CA ASP A 328 29.26 18.97 36.15
C ASP A 328 30.57 18.18 36.09
N THR A 329 30.52 16.93 35.65
CA THR A 329 31.69 16.04 35.56
C THR A 329 32.47 16.18 34.26
N GLN A 330 31.90 16.79 33.21
CA GLN A 330 32.56 16.96 31.90
C GLN A 330 32.41 18.40 31.35
N LEU A 331 33.47 19.21 31.55
CA LEU A 331 33.60 20.64 31.21
C LEU A 331 33.26 21.07 29.76
N ARG A 332 33.01 20.15 28.82
CA ARG A 332 32.71 20.47 27.41
C ARG A 332 31.33 20.05 26.94
N THR A 333 30.64 19.20 27.69
CA THR A 333 29.32 18.67 27.33
C THR A 333 28.27 19.70 27.72
N LYS A 334 27.43 20.12 26.77
CA LYS A 334 26.39 21.12 27.01
C LYS A 334 25.02 20.50 26.82
N ALA A 335 24.15 20.62 27.83
CA ALA A 335 22.78 20.18 27.75
C ALA A 335 21.82 21.38 27.67
N THR A 336 20.82 21.29 26.80
CA THR A 336 19.72 22.23 26.66
C THR A 336 18.40 21.46 26.84
N ILE A 337 17.48 22.03 27.61
CA ILE A 337 16.16 21.44 27.85
C ILE A 337 15.12 22.41 27.30
N SER A 338 14.36 21.95 26.31
CA SER A 338 13.26 22.70 25.70
C SER A 338 11.93 22.13 26.21
N GLU A 339 11.16 22.99 26.86
CA GLU A 339 9.83 22.68 27.39
C GLU A 339 8.73 23.06 26.38
N ASN A 340 7.48 22.66 26.66
CA ASN A 340 6.33 22.90 25.77
C ASN A 340 6.55 22.34 24.36
N ILE A 341 6.94 21.07 24.31
CA ILE A 341 7.16 20.34 23.07
C ILE A 341 5.99 19.39 22.84
N THR A 342 5.56 19.31 21.59
CA THR A 342 4.65 18.27 21.12
C THR A 342 5.38 17.41 20.12
N LYS A 343 5.31 16.09 20.31
CA LYS A 343 5.74 15.12 19.30
C LYS A 343 4.62 14.97 18.29
N LEU A 344 4.81 15.51 17.10
CA LEU A 344 3.93 15.29 15.95
C LEU A 344 4.46 14.12 15.13
N THR A 345 3.66 13.07 15.01
CA THR A 345 3.99 11.89 14.22
C THR A 345 3.16 11.89 12.94
N VAL A 346 3.86 11.74 11.83
CA VAL A 346 3.32 11.48 10.50
C VAL A 346 3.55 10.00 10.19
N GLU A 347 2.48 9.25 9.93
CA GLU A 347 2.55 7.82 9.71
C GLU A 347 1.61 7.38 8.60
N GLY A 348 2.09 6.46 7.77
CA GLY A 348 1.28 5.82 6.75
C GLY A 348 2.01 4.66 6.08
N PRO A 349 1.31 3.56 5.76
CA PRO A 349 1.90 2.45 5.03
C PRO A 349 2.38 2.86 3.64
N GLY A 350 1.87 3.99 3.11
CA GLY A 350 2.28 4.48 1.82
C GLY A 350 3.63 5.21 1.80
N MET A 351 4.18 5.58 2.95
CA MET A 351 5.45 6.32 3.03
C MET A 351 6.65 5.50 2.54
N GLU A 352 6.65 4.18 2.76
CA GLU A 352 7.74 3.28 2.35
C GLU A 352 7.93 3.25 0.83
N PHE A 353 6.83 3.38 0.09
CA PHE A 353 6.81 3.26 -1.37
C PHE A 353 6.69 4.60 -2.09
N GLN A 354 6.67 5.72 -1.34
CA GLN A 354 6.54 7.06 -1.90
C GLN A 354 7.71 7.96 -1.51
N SER A 355 8.50 8.36 -2.50
CA SER A 355 9.48 9.42 -2.33
C SER A 355 8.80 10.79 -2.14
N GLY A 356 9.45 11.68 -1.38
CA GLY A 356 9.03 13.09 -1.27
C GLY A 356 8.06 13.41 -0.13
N VAL A 357 7.61 12.43 0.66
CA VAL A 357 6.77 12.68 1.85
C VAL A 357 7.46 13.63 2.82
N ALA A 358 8.73 13.37 3.15
CA ALA A 358 9.53 14.25 4.00
C ALA A 358 9.61 15.66 3.39
N TYR A 359 9.95 15.79 2.10
CA TYR A 359 10.02 17.08 1.41
C TYR A 359 8.71 17.89 1.55
N LYS A 360 7.56 17.24 1.33
CA LYS A 360 6.24 17.89 1.46
C LYS A 360 5.99 18.37 2.89
N VAL A 361 6.20 17.51 3.89
CA VAL A 361 6.01 17.89 5.30
C VAL A 361 6.94 19.03 5.71
N PHE A 362 8.24 18.95 5.40
CA PHE A 362 9.19 20.03 5.66
C PHE A 362 8.80 21.32 4.93
N SER A 363 8.29 21.23 3.70
CA SER A 363 7.80 22.38 2.95
C SER A 363 6.56 23.01 3.59
N CYS A 364 5.63 22.20 4.09
CA CYS A 364 4.47 22.68 4.84
C CYS A 364 4.91 23.42 6.12
N MET A 365 5.80 22.82 6.91
CA MET A 365 6.32 23.47 8.12
C MET A 365 7.03 24.78 7.80
N ALA A 366 7.87 24.81 6.76
CA ALA A 366 8.58 26.01 6.32
C ALA A 366 7.61 27.12 5.86
N LYS A 367 6.62 26.79 5.02
CA LYS A 367 5.56 27.73 4.58
C LYS A 367 4.78 28.30 5.77
N ALA A 368 4.56 27.49 6.80
CA ALA A 368 3.87 27.91 8.02
C ALA A 368 4.79 28.61 9.05
N ASN A 369 6.09 28.76 8.77
CA ASN A 369 7.10 29.27 9.69
C ASN A 369 7.17 28.49 11.03
N ILE A 370 7.07 27.17 10.95
CA ILE A 370 7.12 26.25 12.09
C ILE A 370 8.51 25.62 12.16
N SER A 371 9.18 25.77 13.30
CA SER A 371 10.51 25.21 13.53
C SER A 371 10.43 23.74 13.96
N ILE A 372 11.14 22.87 13.24
CA ILE A 372 11.37 21.49 13.64
C ILE A 372 12.64 21.44 14.51
N LEU A 373 12.49 21.02 15.76
CA LEU A 373 13.58 21.00 16.75
C LEU A 373 14.36 19.69 16.72
N ALA A 374 13.67 18.58 16.45
CA ALA A 374 14.27 17.27 16.25
C ALA A 374 13.39 16.43 15.33
N VAL A 375 14.02 15.49 14.61
CA VAL A 375 13.33 14.55 13.72
C VAL A 375 13.93 13.16 13.86
N THR A 376 13.06 12.15 13.82
CA THR A 376 13.44 10.73 13.74
C THR A 376 12.52 10.04 12.73
N THR A 377 13.02 9.05 12.00
CA THR A 377 12.28 8.36 10.95
C THR A 377 12.45 6.85 11.02
N SER A 378 11.41 6.13 10.61
CA SER A 378 11.45 4.74 10.15
C SER A 378 10.87 4.68 8.72
N GLU A 379 10.66 3.48 8.20
CA GLU A 379 10.17 3.22 6.85
C GLU A 379 8.76 3.79 6.61
N ASN A 380 7.91 3.78 7.63
CA ASN A 380 6.49 4.15 7.54
C ASN A 380 6.07 5.31 8.44
N LYS A 381 7.03 5.94 9.14
CA LYS A 381 6.74 6.93 10.17
C LYS A 381 7.86 7.96 10.30
N ILE A 382 7.50 9.23 10.40
CA ILE A 382 8.40 10.33 10.77
C ILE A 382 7.82 11.03 11.99
N ALA A 383 8.62 11.19 13.03
CA ALA A 383 8.25 11.96 14.22
C ALA A 383 9.04 13.27 14.26
N TYR A 384 8.34 14.35 14.56
CA TYR A 384 8.84 15.71 14.63
C TYR A 384 8.60 16.26 16.04
N ALA A 385 9.65 16.77 16.67
CA ALA A 385 9.52 17.59 17.87
C ALA A 385 9.34 19.05 17.44
N ILE A 386 8.19 19.63 17.77
CA ILE A 386 7.85 21.03 17.49
C ILE A 386 7.34 21.71 18.76
N HIS A 387 7.34 23.04 18.79
CA HIS A 387 6.70 23.77 19.88
C HIS A 387 5.21 23.48 19.92
N SER A 388 4.65 23.26 21.13
CA SER A 388 3.24 22.92 21.31
C SER A 388 2.28 23.99 20.77
N ALA A 389 2.71 25.26 20.74
CA ALA A 389 1.93 26.37 20.18
C ALA A 389 1.68 26.23 18.67
N ASP A 390 2.54 25.50 17.95
CA ASP A 390 2.48 25.38 16.49
C ASP A 390 1.73 24.13 16.01
N VAL A 391 1.33 23.23 16.92
CA VAL A 391 0.84 21.89 16.56
C VAL A 391 -0.46 21.92 15.73
N GLU A 392 -1.42 22.77 16.10
CA GLU A 392 -2.70 22.84 15.39
C GLU A 392 -2.50 23.34 13.96
N LYS A 393 -1.66 24.37 13.80
CA LYS A 393 -1.28 24.91 12.50
C LYS A 393 -0.55 23.87 11.65
N ALA A 394 0.40 23.15 12.24
CA ALA A 394 1.13 22.06 11.60
C ALA A 394 0.20 20.95 11.10
N ILE A 395 -0.74 20.49 11.95
CA ILE A 395 -1.71 19.46 11.57
C ILE A 395 -2.57 19.96 10.41
N SER A 396 -3.11 21.18 10.48
CA SER A 396 -4.00 21.71 9.45
C SER A 396 -3.33 21.76 8.07
N ILE A 397 -2.10 22.27 7.99
CA ILE A 397 -1.41 22.42 6.69
C ILE A 397 -0.95 21.06 6.11
N ILE A 398 -0.58 20.10 6.97
CA ILE A 398 -0.23 18.75 6.51
C ILE A 398 -1.48 18.02 6.03
N LYS A 399 -2.61 18.17 6.73
CA LYS A 399 -3.90 17.60 6.30
C LYS A 399 -4.31 18.09 4.92
N GLU A 400 -4.17 19.39 4.68
CA GLU A 400 -4.45 19.99 3.36
C GLU A 400 -3.53 19.44 2.26
N GLU A 401 -2.21 19.43 2.49
CA GLU A 401 -1.22 18.96 1.52
C GLU A 401 -1.40 17.49 1.13
N PHE A 402 -1.82 16.64 2.08
CA PHE A 402 -1.99 15.21 1.88
C PHE A 402 -3.44 14.76 1.72
N SER A 403 -4.40 15.69 1.75
CA SER A 403 -5.84 15.43 1.62
C SER A 403 -6.38 14.40 2.64
N ILE A 404 -6.01 14.55 3.92
CA ILE A 404 -6.38 13.65 5.03
C ILE A 404 -7.14 14.32 6.17
#